data_AF-A0A0W7WQU7-F1
#
_entry.id   AF-A0A0W7WQU7-F1
#
_cell.length_a   1.000
_cell.length_b   1.000
_cell.length_c   1.000
_cell.angle_alpha   90.00
_cell.angle_beta   90.00
_cell.angle_gamma   90.00
#
_symmetry.space_group_name_H-M   'P 1'
#
loop_
_entity.id
_entity.type
_entity.pdbx_description
1 polymer ?
#
loop_
_entity_poly.entity_id
_entity_poly.type
_entity_poly.pdbx_seq_one_letter_code
_entity_poly.pdbx_strand_id
1 'polypeptide(L)'
;MHAATDMVSRPLEWDWLLPREWADDARRRRAAGVTKDVEHVPKSMLALGLPDRLADELGRAPVIVADAGCDRSVSFRQALEDRSWSYVVAVDPEETVEMEAAQLSQVPYGGLGPPTRPCCCEASRPLTDVVDATTLFQQMTWRQGSKAPMTSRFAVLQVRPAGKPARSASRNRPVDAAGGTVY
;
A
#
# COMPACT_ATOMS: atom_id res chain seq x y z
N MET A 1 14.80 -2.09 -6.07
CA MET A 1 13.70 -2.53 -6.95
C MET A 1 14.20 -3.60 -7.90
N HIS A 2 13.43 -4.69 -8.02
CA HIS A 2 13.71 -5.78 -8.95
C HIS A 2 12.56 -5.90 -9.94
N ALA A 3 12.88 -6.20 -11.19
CA ALA A 3 11.91 -6.77 -12.11
C ALA A 3 11.86 -8.27 -11.87
N ALA A 4 10.65 -8.82 -11.74
CA ALA A 4 10.43 -10.24 -11.59
C ALA A 4 9.44 -10.72 -12.65
N THR A 5 9.76 -11.86 -13.24
CA THR A 5 8.88 -12.67 -14.10
C THR A 5 8.82 -14.07 -13.51
N ASP A 6 8.04 -14.95 -14.13
CA ASP A 6 8.03 -16.38 -13.82
C ASP A 6 9.40 -17.07 -14.05
N MET A 7 10.22 -16.51 -14.94
CA MET A 7 11.51 -17.10 -15.33
C MET A 7 12.72 -16.43 -14.69
N VAL A 8 12.70 -15.11 -14.51
CA VAL A 8 13.89 -14.32 -14.12
C VAL A 8 13.52 -13.23 -13.10
N SER A 9 14.44 -13.02 -12.16
CA SER A 9 14.47 -11.82 -11.31
C SER A 9 15.76 -11.04 -11.58
N ARG A 10 15.65 -9.73 -11.83
CA ARG A 10 16.78 -8.84 -12.13
C ARG A 10 16.70 -7.56 -11.29
N PRO A 11 17.78 -7.15 -10.61
CA PRO A 11 17.82 -5.82 -9.98
C PRO A 11 17.79 -4.73 -11.05
N LEU A 12 16.91 -3.75 -10.87
CA LEU A 12 16.79 -2.60 -11.77
C LEU A 12 17.44 -1.36 -11.16
N GLU A 13 17.12 -1.07 -9.90
CA GLU A 13 17.53 0.15 -9.22
C GLU A 13 17.63 -0.11 -7.72
N TRP A 14 18.45 0.62 -6.99
CA TRP A 14 18.56 0.49 -5.54
C TRP A 14 19.01 1.80 -4.89
N ASP A 15 18.67 1.95 -3.62
CA ASP A 15 19.12 3.09 -2.83
C ASP A 15 19.44 2.65 -1.40
N TRP A 16 20.27 3.45 -0.73
CA TRP A 16 20.72 3.19 0.62
C TRP A 16 19.77 3.81 1.64
N LEU A 17 19.20 2.98 2.49
CA LEU A 17 18.48 3.46 3.67
C LEU A 17 19.49 3.70 4.80
N LEU A 18 19.77 4.97 5.10
CA LEU A 18 20.49 5.35 6.31
C LEU A 18 19.49 5.46 7.48
N PRO A 19 19.56 4.62 8.53
CA PRO A 19 18.68 4.74 9.69
C PRO A 19 18.85 6.08 10.40
N ARG A 20 17.77 6.64 10.93
CA ARG A 20 17.81 7.95 11.60
C ARG A 20 18.81 7.99 12.76
N GLU A 21 18.84 6.92 13.57
CA GLU A 21 19.80 6.78 14.66
C GLU A 21 21.27 6.81 14.21
N TRP A 22 21.57 6.44 12.97
CA TRP A 22 22.90 6.58 12.40
C TRP A 22 23.09 7.96 11.81
N ALA A 23 22.07 8.50 11.15
CA ALA A 23 22.11 9.84 10.59
C ALA A 23 22.40 10.92 11.65
N ASP A 24 21.93 10.71 12.89
CA ASP A 24 22.10 11.62 14.03
C ASP A 24 23.42 11.36 14.82
N ASP A 25 24.13 10.26 14.57
CA ASP A 25 25.38 9.91 15.24
C ASP A 25 26.60 10.18 14.33
N ALA A 26 27.20 11.36 14.49
CA ALA A 26 28.38 11.78 13.72
C ALA A 26 29.62 10.87 13.90
N ARG A 27 29.71 10.09 14.98
CA ARG A 27 30.80 9.12 15.16
C ARG A 27 30.53 7.87 14.34
N ARG A 28 29.31 7.32 14.41
CA ARG A 28 28.90 6.16 13.59
C ARG A 28 28.97 6.47 12.10
N ARG A 29 28.51 7.64 11.66
CA ARG A 29 28.60 8.07 10.25
C ARG A 29 30.02 8.06 9.73
N ARG A 30 30.95 8.68 10.47
CA ARG A 30 32.37 8.71 10.11
C ARG A 30 32.98 7.31 10.07
N ALA A 31 32.65 6.46 11.05
CA ALA A 31 33.13 5.07 11.09
C ALA A 31 32.61 4.23 9.90
N ALA A 32 31.36 4.47 9.48
CA ALA A 32 30.74 3.81 8.33
C ALA A 32 31.08 4.45 6.97
N GLY A 33 31.85 5.56 6.95
CA GLY A 33 32.21 6.27 5.71
C GLY A 33 31.06 7.07 5.07
N VAL A 34 29.99 7.36 5.81
CA VAL A 34 28.82 8.10 5.31
C VAL A 34 29.12 9.60 5.28
N THR A 35 29.06 10.21 4.10
CA THR A 35 29.26 11.65 3.89
C THR A 35 28.12 12.47 4.51
N LYS A 36 28.34 13.77 4.78
CA LYS A 36 27.38 14.60 5.54
C LYS A 36 26.10 14.95 4.75
N ASP A 37 26.16 14.90 3.43
CA ASP A 37 25.07 15.15 2.49
C ASP A 37 24.02 14.01 2.45
N VAL A 38 24.36 12.83 2.94
CA VAL A 38 23.41 11.70 3.00
C VAL A 38 22.48 11.84 4.21
N GLU A 39 21.27 12.32 4.01
CA GLU A 39 20.28 12.43 5.10
C GLU A 39 19.48 11.15 5.31
N HIS A 40 18.81 11.05 6.45
CA HIS A 40 17.81 10.01 6.65
C HIS A 40 16.59 10.29 5.80
N VAL A 41 16.26 9.35 4.91
CA VAL A 41 15.02 9.35 4.12
C VAL A 41 14.14 8.18 4.59
N PRO A 42 12.84 8.39 4.85
CA PRO A 42 11.92 7.30 5.17
C PRO A 42 11.92 6.22 4.07
N LYS A 43 11.84 4.95 4.49
CA LYS A 43 11.84 3.81 3.55
C LYS A 43 10.73 3.92 2.49
N SER A 44 9.55 4.42 2.85
CA SER A 44 8.44 4.66 1.91
C SER A 44 8.80 5.65 0.81
N MET A 45 9.44 6.77 1.17
CA MET A 45 9.87 7.77 0.19
C MET A 45 10.97 7.22 -0.72
N LEU A 46 11.94 6.48 -0.17
CA LEU A 46 12.94 5.79 -1.00
C LEU A 46 12.26 4.81 -1.96
N ALA A 47 11.31 4.00 -1.47
CA ALA A 47 10.59 3.03 -2.27
C ALA A 47 9.74 3.65 -3.38
N LEU A 48 9.11 4.82 -3.15
CA LEU A 48 8.40 5.58 -4.20
C LEU A 48 9.36 6.22 -5.21
N GLY A 49 10.55 6.61 -4.76
CA GLY A 49 11.57 7.23 -5.61
C GLY A 49 12.27 6.27 -6.59
N LEU A 50 12.23 4.95 -6.36
CA LEU A 50 12.86 3.99 -7.29
C LEU A 50 12.06 3.86 -8.59
N PRO A 51 10.74 3.58 -8.57
CA PRO A 51 9.99 3.52 -9.81
C PRO A 51 9.84 4.90 -10.47
N ASP A 52 9.89 6.01 -9.71
CA ASP A 52 9.89 7.37 -10.28
C ASP A 52 11.13 7.59 -11.19
N ARG A 53 12.31 7.12 -10.76
CA ARG A 53 13.55 7.18 -11.56
C ARG A 53 13.51 6.30 -12.82
N LEU A 54 12.70 5.25 -12.80
CA LEU A 54 12.58 4.29 -13.90
C LEU A 54 11.33 4.54 -14.77
N ALA A 55 10.54 5.59 -14.49
CA ALA A 55 9.24 5.79 -15.11
C ALA A 55 9.33 5.87 -16.65
N ASP A 56 10.35 6.58 -17.16
CA ASP A 56 10.58 6.73 -18.60
C ASP A 56 11.04 5.42 -19.26
N GLU A 57 11.75 4.56 -18.53
CA GLU A 57 12.30 3.30 -19.04
C GLU A 57 11.28 2.14 -18.99
N LEU A 58 10.41 2.14 -17.98
CA LEU A 58 9.45 1.06 -17.75
C LEU A 58 8.21 1.17 -18.64
N GLY A 59 7.94 2.32 -19.25
CA GLY A 59 6.82 2.54 -20.15
C GLY A 59 5.46 2.27 -19.49
N ARG A 60 4.79 1.18 -19.88
CA ARG A 60 3.51 0.77 -19.25
C ARG A 60 3.82 0.20 -17.87
N ALA A 61 3.51 0.95 -16.82
CA ALA A 61 3.90 0.66 -15.44
C ALA A 61 3.64 -0.83 -15.08
N PRO A 62 4.68 -1.64 -14.82
CA PRO A 62 4.50 -2.98 -14.28
C PRO A 62 3.85 -2.88 -12.90
N VAL A 63 3.14 -3.94 -12.49
CA VAL A 63 2.51 -3.98 -11.16
C VAL A 63 3.60 -3.88 -10.08
N ILE A 64 3.53 -2.85 -9.26
CA ILE A 64 4.46 -2.63 -8.15
C ILE A 64 4.08 -3.57 -7.00
N VAL A 65 5.01 -4.42 -6.58
CA VAL A 65 4.82 -5.30 -5.42
C VAL A 65 5.68 -4.81 -4.26
N ALA A 66 5.05 -4.61 -3.09
CA ALA A 66 5.76 -4.17 -1.87
C ALA A 66 5.26 -4.89 -0.62
N ASP A 67 6.15 -5.03 0.36
CA ASP A 67 5.82 -5.56 1.69
C ASP A 67 5.18 -4.48 2.59
N ALA A 68 4.54 -4.91 3.68
CA ALA A 68 3.90 -4.02 4.67
C ALA A 68 4.91 -3.15 5.44
N GLY A 69 6.21 -3.50 5.37
CA GLY A 69 7.31 -2.75 5.94
C GLY A 69 7.85 -1.65 5.02
N CYS A 70 7.30 -1.47 3.81
CA CYS A 70 7.54 -0.26 3.00
C CYS A 70 6.81 0.97 3.55
N ASP A 71 6.00 0.79 4.60
CA ASP A 71 5.33 1.72 5.53
C ASP A 71 3.90 1.19 5.75
N ARG A 72 3.34 1.36 6.95
CA ARG A 72 2.00 0.91 7.37
C ARG A 72 0.84 1.60 6.63
N SER A 73 1.10 2.26 5.51
CA SER A 73 0.37 3.47 5.19
C SER A 73 -0.43 3.40 3.90
N VAL A 74 -1.72 3.69 4.08
CA VAL A 74 -2.64 4.25 3.10
C VAL A 74 -1.97 5.34 2.23
N SER A 75 -1.07 6.15 2.78
CA SER A 75 -0.36 7.19 2.02
C SER A 75 0.62 6.64 0.97
N PHE A 76 1.26 5.49 1.20
CA PHE A 76 2.12 4.86 0.21
C PHE A 76 1.28 4.37 -0.97
N ARG A 77 0.18 3.67 -0.69
CA ARG A 77 -0.77 3.23 -1.72
C ARG A 77 -1.39 4.42 -2.46
N GLN A 78 -1.79 5.46 -1.74
CA GLN A 78 -2.28 6.71 -2.34
C GLN A 78 -1.24 7.33 -3.28
N ALA A 79 0.03 7.39 -2.88
CA ALA A 79 1.09 7.93 -3.71
C ALA A 79 1.33 7.11 -4.99
N LEU A 80 1.10 5.79 -4.96
CA LEU A 80 1.11 4.93 -6.15
C LEU A 80 -0.11 5.20 -7.05
N GLU A 81 -1.29 5.38 -6.47
CA GLU A 81 -2.53 5.72 -7.19
C GLU A 81 -2.44 7.08 -7.88
N ASP A 82 -1.90 8.09 -7.18
CA ASP A 82 -1.71 9.44 -7.71
C ASP A 82 -0.77 9.43 -8.93
N ARG A 83 0.14 8.45 -8.99
CA ARG A 83 1.04 8.19 -10.13
C ARG A 83 0.44 7.26 -11.19
N SER A 84 -0.82 6.85 -11.01
CA SER A 84 -1.51 5.88 -11.88
C SER A 84 -0.77 4.54 -12.02
N TRP A 85 -0.07 4.10 -10.97
CA TRP A 85 0.60 2.80 -10.94
C TRP A 85 -0.29 1.73 -10.34
N SER A 86 -0.39 0.58 -11.02
CA SER A 86 -1.00 -0.62 -10.47
C SER A 86 -0.08 -1.24 -9.42
N TYR A 87 -0.64 -1.75 -8.32
CA TYR A 87 0.15 -2.29 -7.23
C TYR A 87 -0.51 -3.48 -6.53
N VAL A 88 0.33 -4.28 -5.86
CA VAL A 88 -0.06 -5.29 -4.86
C VAL A 88 0.83 -5.06 -3.65
N VAL A 89 0.25 -4.50 -2.58
CA VAL A 89 1.00 -4.14 -1.37
C VAL A 89 0.46 -4.93 -0.21
N ALA A 90 1.34 -5.64 0.50
CA ALA A 90 0.94 -6.33 1.72
C ALA A 90 0.50 -5.30 2.78
N VAL A 91 -0.57 -5.61 3.51
CA VAL A 91 -1.14 -4.74 4.52
C VAL A 91 -1.01 -5.33 5.92
N ASP A 92 -1.12 -4.47 6.92
CA ASP A 92 -1.21 -4.92 8.32
C ASP A 92 -2.55 -5.63 8.54
N PRO A 93 -2.59 -6.81 9.16
CA PRO A 93 -3.85 -7.52 9.42
C PRO A 93 -4.84 -6.72 10.27
N GLU A 94 -4.34 -5.80 11.11
CA GLU A 94 -5.15 -4.93 11.96
C GLU A 94 -5.65 -3.68 11.21
N GLU A 95 -5.34 -3.54 9.92
CA GLU A 95 -5.88 -2.45 9.11
C GLU A 95 -7.41 -2.55 9.05
N THR A 96 -8.08 -1.46 9.43
CA THR A 96 -9.54 -1.41 9.44
C THR A 96 -10.08 -1.06 8.05
N VAL A 97 -11.10 -1.82 7.65
CA VAL A 97 -11.73 -1.70 6.34
C VAL A 97 -13.25 -1.69 6.47
N GLU A 98 -13.90 -1.15 5.45
CA GLU A 98 -15.34 -1.17 5.21
C GLU A 98 -15.59 -1.94 3.92
N MET A 99 -16.65 -2.73 3.81
CA MET A 99 -16.97 -3.42 2.54
C MET A 99 -17.29 -2.39 1.46
N GLU A 100 -16.83 -2.58 0.22
CA GLU A 100 -17.13 -1.61 -0.85
C GLU A 100 -18.64 -1.49 -1.12
N ALA A 101 -19.39 -2.59 -0.95
CA ALA A 101 -20.84 -2.63 -1.05
C ALA A 101 -21.57 -1.84 0.05
N ALA A 102 -20.87 -1.43 1.11
CA ALA A 102 -21.49 -0.71 2.22
C ALA A 102 -21.97 0.67 1.76
N GLN A 103 -23.26 0.93 1.99
CA GLN A 103 -23.92 2.15 1.54
C GLN A 103 -23.40 3.38 2.31
N LEU A 104 -23.04 4.43 1.57
CA LEU A 104 -22.78 5.75 2.15
C LEU A 104 -24.13 6.42 2.41
N SER A 105 -24.39 6.83 3.65
CA SER A 105 -25.57 7.62 3.99
C SER A 105 -25.14 9.04 4.35
N GLN A 106 -25.87 10.01 3.84
CA GLN A 106 -25.74 11.40 4.24
C GLN A 106 -26.85 11.72 5.23
N VAL A 107 -26.49 11.94 6.49
CA VAL A 107 -27.47 12.38 7.50
C VAL A 107 -27.99 13.77 7.10
N PRO A 108 -29.31 14.02 7.15
CA PRO A 108 -29.88 15.34 6.86
C PRO A 108 -29.21 16.42 7.71
N TYR A 109 -28.69 17.45 7.06
CA TYR A 109 -27.95 18.51 7.73
C TYR A 109 -28.88 19.41 8.54
N GLY A 110 -28.70 19.43 9.86
CA GLY A 110 -29.53 20.19 10.81
C GLY A 110 -29.23 21.68 10.93
N GLY A 111 -28.39 22.26 10.06
CA GLY A 111 -28.15 23.70 10.00
C GLY A 111 -27.16 24.29 11.00
N LEU A 112 -26.58 23.48 11.90
CA LEU A 112 -25.60 23.92 12.88
C LEU A 112 -24.21 23.32 12.58
N GLY A 113 -23.21 24.17 12.36
CA GLY A 113 -21.84 23.77 12.05
C GLY A 113 -21.62 23.32 10.60
N PRO A 114 -20.44 22.84 10.19
CA PRO A 114 -20.23 22.35 8.82
C PRO A 114 -21.15 21.17 8.48
N PRO A 115 -21.65 21.04 7.24
CA PRO A 115 -22.52 19.93 6.86
C PRO A 115 -21.88 18.56 7.08
N THR A 116 -22.65 17.67 7.71
CA THR A 116 -22.26 16.26 7.92
C THR A 116 -22.09 15.60 6.56
N ARG A 117 -20.85 15.28 6.21
CA ARG A 117 -20.51 14.61 4.95
C ARG A 117 -20.99 13.15 4.98
N PRO A 118 -21.22 12.54 3.80
CA PRO A 118 -21.59 11.12 3.72
C PRO A 118 -20.60 10.26 4.49
N CYS A 119 -21.10 9.41 5.38
CA CYS A 119 -20.31 8.40 6.07
C CYS A 119 -20.92 7.02 5.79
N CYS A 120 -20.07 5.99 5.80
CA CYS A 120 -20.57 4.62 5.75
C CYS A 120 -21.39 4.34 7.02
N CYS A 121 -22.59 3.77 6.85
CA CYS A 121 -23.43 3.36 7.98
C CYS A 121 -22.93 2.08 8.66
N GLU A 122 -22.12 1.27 7.98
CA GLU A 122 -21.55 0.06 8.54
C GLU A 122 -20.28 0.35 9.34
N ALA A 123 -20.10 -0.37 10.45
CA ALA A 123 -18.92 -0.25 11.27
C ALA A 123 -17.71 -0.83 10.53
N SER A 124 -16.63 -0.06 10.46
CA SER A 124 -15.33 -0.55 10.02
C SER A 124 -14.85 -1.67 10.93
N ARG A 125 -14.27 -2.72 10.35
CA ARG A 125 -13.71 -3.87 11.08
C ARG A 125 -12.29 -4.19 10.59
N PRO A 126 -11.44 -4.85 11.41
CA PRO A 126 -10.14 -5.35 10.96
C PRO A 126 -10.28 -6.23 9.72
N LEU A 127 -9.27 -6.24 8.86
CA LEU A 127 -9.28 -7.03 7.62
C LEU A 127 -9.50 -8.53 7.89
N THR A 128 -8.93 -9.04 8.98
CA THR A 128 -9.12 -10.44 9.41
C THR A 128 -10.58 -10.80 9.67
N ASP A 129 -11.37 -9.84 10.12
CA ASP A 129 -12.79 -10.04 10.48
C ASP A 129 -13.71 -9.93 9.26
N VAL A 130 -13.17 -9.53 8.10
CA VAL A 130 -13.89 -9.54 6.83
C VAL A 130 -13.89 -10.93 6.20
N VAL A 131 -12.85 -11.72 6.45
CA VAL A 131 -12.72 -13.08 5.93
C VAL A 131 -13.53 -14.02 6.80
N ASP A 132 -14.60 -14.58 6.25
CA ASP A 132 -15.51 -15.49 6.97
C ASP A 132 -15.72 -16.82 6.25
N ALA A 133 -16.58 -17.68 6.81
CA ALA A 133 -16.89 -19.00 6.26
C ALA A 133 -17.54 -18.97 4.87
N THR A 134 -18.05 -17.82 4.42
CA THR A 134 -18.66 -17.62 3.10
C THR A 134 -17.63 -17.16 2.05
N THR A 135 -16.42 -16.80 2.48
CA THR A 135 -15.36 -16.33 1.60
C THR A 135 -14.92 -17.42 0.63
N LEU A 136 -15.01 -17.11 -0.67
CA LEU A 136 -14.64 -18.04 -1.74
C LEU A 136 -13.14 -18.00 -2.00
N PHE A 137 -12.45 -19.01 -1.50
CA PHE A 137 -11.02 -19.20 -1.75
C PHE A 137 -10.77 -20.02 -3.02
N GLN A 138 -9.83 -19.57 -3.82
CA GLN A 138 -9.31 -20.27 -4.98
C GLN A 138 -7.94 -20.88 -4.65
N GLN A 139 -7.74 -22.15 -5.00
CA GLN A 139 -6.44 -22.79 -4.88
C GLN A 139 -5.55 -22.37 -6.06
N MET A 140 -4.34 -21.92 -5.77
CA MET A 140 -3.36 -21.49 -6.75
C MET A 140 -2.03 -22.21 -6.54
N THR A 141 -1.37 -22.55 -7.64
CA THR A 141 -0.02 -23.12 -7.67
C THR A 141 0.85 -22.23 -8.55
N TRP A 142 2.03 -21.81 -8.09
CA TRP A 142 2.83 -20.83 -8.82
C TRP A 142 4.19 -21.37 -9.28
N ARG A 143 5.10 -21.71 -8.36
CA ARG A 143 6.45 -22.18 -8.74
C ARG A 143 6.77 -23.55 -8.13
N GLN A 144 7.72 -24.23 -8.76
CA GLN A 144 8.36 -25.39 -8.14
C GLN A 144 9.18 -24.94 -6.93
N GLY A 145 8.81 -25.44 -5.75
CA GLY A 145 9.65 -25.33 -4.56
C GLY A 145 10.76 -26.38 -4.57
N SER A 146 11.62 -26.36 -3.56
CA SER A 146 12.71 -27.34 -3.43
C SER A 146 12.24 -28.78 -3.18
N LYS A 147 10.97 -28.98 -2.78
CA LYS A 147 10.38 -30.30 -2.48
C LYS A 147 9.19 -30.66 -3.37
N ALA A 148 8.36 -29.67 -3.74
CA ALA A 148 7.10 -29.86 -4.47
C ALA A 148 6.64 -28.52 -5.06
N PRO A 149 5.68 -28.52 -6.00
CA PRO A 149 5.00 -27.28 -6.39
C PRO A 149 4.45 -26.54 -5.17
N MET A 150 4.66 -25.23 -5.11
CA MET A 150 4.10 -24.40 -4.05
C MET A 150 2.64 -24.10 -4.37
N THR A 151 1.74 -24.54 -3.49
CA THR A 151 0.28 -24.39 -3.61
C THR A 151 -0.27 -23.72 -2.36
N SER A 152 -1.23 -22.80 -2.52
CA SER A 152 -1.94 -22.13 -1.42
C SER A 152 -3.35 -21.73 -1.88
N ARG A 153 -4.15 -21.19 -0.96
CA ARG A 153 -5.52 -20.71 -1.20
C ARG A 153 -5.58 -19.19 -1.00
N PHE A 154 -6.15 -18.47 -1.95
CA PHE A 154 -6.29 -17.02 -1.93
C PHE A 154 -7.75 -16.63 -2.19
N ALA A 155 -8.18 -15.52 -1.61
CA ALA A 155 -9.46 -14.89 -1.90
C ALA A 155 -9.19 -13.43 -2.29
N VAL A 156 -10.07 -12.86 -3.12
CA VAL A 156 -10.00 -11.47 -3.54
C VAL A 156 -11.24 -10.76 -3.01
N LEU A 157 -11.05 -9.67 -2.28
CA LEU A 157 -12.11 -8.93 -1.62
C LEU A 157 -12.01 -7.44 -1.97
N GLN A 158 -13.16 -6.85 -2.29
CA GLN A 158 -13.28 -5.42 -2.55
C GLN A 158 -13.66 -4.69 -1.26
N VAL A 159 -12.72 -3.92 -0.72
CA VAL A 159 -12.89 -3.20 0.55
C VAL A 159 -12.34 -1.79 0.45
N ARG A 160 -12.85 -0.90 1.30
CA ARG A 160 -12.42 0.49 1.44
C ARG A 160 -11.64 0.65 2.75
N PRO A 161 -10.43 1.23 2.73
CA PRO A 161 -9.71 1.53 3.96
C PRO A 161 -10.48 2.53 4.84
N ALA A 162 -10.62 2.21 6.12
CA ALA A 162 -11.47 2.96 7.06
C ALA A 162 -10.70 3.71 8.15
N GLY A 163 -9.36 3.57 8.20
CA GLY A 163 -8.51 4.29 9.13
C GLY A 163 -8.58 5.82 8.97
N LYS A 164 -8.24 6.58 10.03
CA LYS A 164 -8.20 8.06 10.00
C LYS A 164 -7.40 8.64 8.81
N PRO A 165 -6.20 8.12 8.45
CA PRO A 165 -5.46 8.59 7.28
C PRO A 165 -6.21 8.34 5.97
N ALA A 166 -6.85 7.17 5.82
CA ALA A 166 -7.67 6.83 4.66
C ALA A 166 -8.87 7.76 4.49
N ARG A 167 -9.58 8.05 5.58
CA ARG A 167 -10.72 8.99 5.59
C ARG A 167 -10.31 10.43 5.31
N SER A 168 -9.04 10.77 5.51
CA SER A 168 -8.50 12.07 5.12
C SER A 168 -8.11 12.11 3.64
N ALA A 169 -7.55 11.02 3.10
CA ALA A 169 -7.19 10.92 1.69
C ALA A 169 -8.43 10.92 0.78
N SER A 170 -9.48 10.16 1.13
CA SER A 170 -10.75 10.15 0.40
C SER A 170 -11.51 11.48 0.46
N ARG A 171 -11.21 12.34 1.44
CA ARG A 171 -11.84 13.66 1.64
C ARG A 171 -11.55 14.66 0.52
N ASN A 172 -10.45 14.47 -0.20
CA ASN A 172 -9.96 15.37 -1.24
C ASN A 172 -10.30 14.91 -2.67
N ARG A 173 -11.10 13.85 -2.83
CA ARG A 173 -11.44 13.25 -4.12
C ARG A 173 -12.88 13.58 -4.53
N PRO A 174 -13.16 13.95 -5.80
CA PRO A 174 -14.53 14.06 -6.29
C PRO A 174 -15.21 12.68 -6.31
N VAL A 175 -16.52 12.67 -6.04
CA VAL A 175 -17.38 11.47 -5.80
C VAL A 175 -17.36 10.46 -6.96
N ASP A 176 -16.98 10.86 -8.17
CA ASP A 176 -17.09 10.03 -9.38
C ASP A 176 -15.84 9.19 -9.72
N ALA A 177 -14.77 9.28 -8.94
CA ALA A 177 -13.67 8.35 -9.08
C ALA A 177 -13.96 7.14 -8.16
N ALA A 178 -14.69 6.15 -8.68
CA ALA A 178 -14.84 4.83 -8.07
C ALA A 178 -13.65 3.96 -8.53
N GLY A 179 -12.62 3.93 -7.71
CA GLY A 179 -11.53 2.96 -7.83
C GLY A 179 -11.52 2.18 -6.53
N GLY A 180 -12.31 1.11 -6.47
CA GLY A 180 -12.23 0.17 -5.36
C GLY A 180 -10.82 -0.37 -5.29
N THR A 181 -10.17 -0.23 -4.13
CA THR A 181 -8.90 -0.92 -3.89
C THR A 181 -9.24 -2.39 -3.69
N VAL A 182 -8.81 -3.21 -4.65
CA VAL A 182 -8.97 -4.66 -4.59
C VAL A 182 -7.84 -5.20 -3.72
N TYR A 183 -8.18 -5.95 -2.67
CA TYR A 183 -7.23 -6.68 -1.82
C TYR A 183 -7.31 -8.18 -2.09
#